data_AF-A0A7C8ZB57-F1
#
_entry.id   AF-A0A7C8ZB57-F1
#
_cell.length_a   1.000
_cell.length_b   1.000
_cell.length_c   1.000
_cell.angle_alpha   90.00
_cell.angle_beta   90.00
_cell.angle_gamma   90.00
#
_symmetry.space_group_name_H-M   'P 1'
#
loop_
_entity.id
_entity.type
_entity.pdbx_description
1 polymer ?
#
loop_
_entity_poly.entity_id
_entity_poly.type
_entity_poly.pdbx_seq_one_letter_code
_entity_poly.pdbx_strand_id
1 'polypeptide(L)'
;AIICNHQRSVSKSHSAQMERLATKINEAKAELSELEKDLSRAKKGKPPLKDSDGKQKRNLSPEAIEKKIVSTRAKIEKFERDMQTKEDLKEIALGTSKINYLDPRITVAWCKRNEVPIEKIFNKSLLAKFTWAMDVDPSFRF
;
A
#
# COMPACT_ATOMS: atom_id res chain seq x y z
N ALA A 1 5.05 9.03 18.81
CA ALA A 1 5.10 7.65 19.38
C ALA A 1 6.45 7.36 20.02
N ILE A 2 7.57 7.43 19.28
CA ILE A 2 8.92 7.18 19.83
C ILE A 2 9.27 8.16 20.97
N ILE A 3 9.08 9.46 20.76
CA ILE A 3 9.29 10.49 21.78
C ILE A 3 8.40 10.27 23.03
N CYS A 4 7.21 9.71 22.84
CA CYS A 4 6.27 9.39 23.92
C CYS A 4 6.53 8.00 24.54
N ASN A 5 7.59 7.31 24.13
CA ASN A 5 7.93 5.94 24.52
C ASN A 5 6.78 4.92 24.39
N HIS A 6 5.92 5.06 23.38
CA HIS A 6 4.83 4.11 23.13
C HIS A 6 5.35 2.89 22.36
N GLN A 7 6.07 2.01 23.06
CA GLN A 7 6.57 0.74 22.53
C GLN A 7 5.54 -0.39 22.72
N ARG A 8 5.64 -1.43 21.89
CA ARG A 8 4.92 -2.69 22.03
C ARG A 8 5.85 -3.85 21.68
N SER A 9 5.53 -5.03 22.18
CA SER A 9 6.18 -6.25 21.68
C SER A 9 5.77 -6.54 20.24
N VAL A 10 6.69 -7.16 19.49
CA VAL A 10 6.41 -7.65 18.13
C VAL A 10 5.24 -8.63 18.19
N SER A 11 4.26 -8.46 17.30
CA SER A 11 3.12 -9.38 17.21
C SER A 11 3.59 -10.80 16.92
N LYS A 12 3.00 -11.79 17.59
CA LYS A 12 3.22 -13.22 17.29
C LYS A 12 2.94 -13.58 15.82
N SER A 13 2.07 -12.80 15.16
CA SER A 13 1.72 -12.99 13.75
C SER A 13 2.61 -12.23 12.76
N HIS A 14 3.57 -11.43 13.25
CA HIS A 14 4.40 -10.55 12.40
C HIS A 14 5.13 -11.34 11.31
N SER A 15 5.86 -12.39 11.69
CA SER A 15 6.61 -13.22 10.73
C SER A 15 5.71 -13.80 9.64
N ALA A 16 4.54 -14.32 10.01
CA ALA A 16 3.57 -14.86 9.05
C ALA A 16 2.99 -13.77 8.12
N GLN A 17 2.83 -12.53 8.61
CA GLN A 17 2.39 -11.41 7.77
C GLN A 17 3.47 -10.98 6.78
N MET A 18 4.74 -10.97 7.22
CA MET A 18 5.89 -10.62 6.37
C MET A 18 6.09 -11.67 5.27
N GLU A 19 6.01 -12.96 5.62
CA GLU A 19 6.09 -14.06 4.66
C GLU A 19 5.01 -13.96 3.59
N ARG A 20 3.75 -13.72 3.98
CA ARG A 20 2.64 -13.51 3.02
C ARG A 20 2.89 -12.35 2.06
N LEU A 21 3.50 -11.26 2.52
CA LEU A 21 3.84 -10.13 1.64
C LEU A 21 5.00 -10.48 0.71
N ALA A 22 6.03 -11.17 1.22
CA ALA A 22 7.14 -11.65 0.41
C ALA A 22 6.67 -12.59 -0.71
N THR A 23 5.76 -13.54 -0.41
CA THR A 23 5.15 -14.41 -1.42
C THR A 23 4.44 -13.60 -2.50
N LYS A 24 3.60 -12.63 -2.13
CA LYS A 24 2.89 -11.77 -3.10
C LYS A 24 3.82 -10.93 -3.97
N ILE A 25 4.92 -10.43 -3.40
CA ILE A 25 5.96 -9.70 -4.14
C ILE A 25 6.60 -10.63 -5.16
N ASN A 26 6.97 -11.85 -4.76
CA ASN A 26 7.60 -12.83 -5.63
C ASN A 26 6.67 -13.29 -6.76
N GLU A 27 5.40 -13.56 -6.47
CA GLU A 27 4.37 -13.87 -7.47
C GLU A 27 4.20 -12.73 -8.49
N ALA A 28 4.11 -11.48 -8.02
CA ALA A 28 3.99 -10.32 -8.90
C ALA A 28 5.26 -10.09 -9.75
N LYS A 29 6.46 -10.36 -9.19
CA LYS A 29 7.74 -10.29 -9.94
C LYS A 29 7.82 -11.39 -11.01
N ALA A 30 7.35 -12.59 -10.71
CA ALA A 30 7.25 -13.67 -11.69
C ALA A 30 6.27 -13.32 -12.82
N GLU A 31 5.09 -12.79 -12.49
CA GLU A 31 4.11 -12.29 -13.47
C GLU A 31 4.73 -11.19 -14.36
N LEU A 32 5.44 -10.24 -13.75
CA LEU A 32 6.11 -9.16 -14.47
C LEU A 32 7.13 -9.69 -15.49
N SER A 33 7.97 -10.67 -15.10
CA SER A 33 8.96 -11.27 -15.99
C SER A 33 8.29 -11.96 -17.19
N GLU A 34 7.18 -12.66 -16.96
CA GLU A 34 6.41 -13.30 -18.03
C GLU A 34 5.78 -12.28 -18.98
N LEU A 35 5.21 -11.19 -18.45
CA LEU A 35 4.65 -10.11 -19.27
C LEU A 35 5.73 -9.41 -20.12
N GLU A 36 6.93 -9.21 -19.60
CA GLU A 36 8.05 -8.63 -20.35
C GLU A 36 8.52 -9.54 -21.50
N LYS A 37 8.56 -10.86 -21.28
CA LYS A 37 8.84 -11.84 -22.33
C LYS A 37 7.74 -11.83 -23.40
N ASP A 38 6.48 -11.82 -22.99
CA ASP A 38 5.33 -11.78 -23.90
C ASP A 38 5.30 -10.48 -24.71
N LEU A 39 5.67 -9.33 -24.11
CA LEU A 39 5.82 -8.05 -24.83
C LEU A 39 6.90 -8.13 -25.91
N SER A 40 8.07 -8.68 -25.57
CA SER A 40 9.18 -8.87 -26.52
C SER A 40 8.79 -9.76 -27.70
N ARG A 41 7.99 -10.79 -27.47
CA ARG A 41 7.45 -11.67 -28.51
C ARG A 41 6.40 -10.98 -29.36
N ALA A 42 5.45 -10.28 -28.74
CA ALA A 42 4.41 -9.55 -29.42
C ALA A 42 4.98 -8.46 -30.34
N LYS A 43 6.02 -7.73 -29.91
CA LYS A 43 6.76 -6.75 -30.74
C LYS A 43 7.46 -7.40 -31.94
N LYS A 44 7.80 -8.69 -31.86
CA LYS A 44 8.40 -9.48 -32.95
C LYS A 44 7.36 -10.23 -33.79
N GLY A 45 6.06 -9.99 -33.57
CA GLY A 45 4.97 -10.69 -34.25
C GLY A 45 4.84 -12.18 -33.89
N LYS A 46 5.49 -12.62 -32.81
CA LYS A 46 5.43 -14.02 -32.34
C LYS A 46 4.30 -14.17 -31.31
N PRO A 47 3.57 -15.30 -31.30
CA PRO A 47 2.56 -15.56 -30.29
C PRO A 47 3.19 -15.68 -28.88
N PRO A 48 2.41 -15.38 -27.83
CA PRO A 48 2.86 -15.54 -26.44
C PRO A 48 3.18 -17.00 -26.13
N LEU A 49 4.00 -17.20 -25.10
CA LEU A 49 4.32 -18.55 -24.61
C LEU A 49 3.08 -19.24 -24.05
N LYS A 50 3.07 -20.58 -24.08
CA LYS A 50 2.05 -21.35 -23.37
C LYS A 50 2.17 -21.08 -21.87
N ASP A 51 1.06 -21.12 -21.16
CA ASP A 51 1.07 -21.02 -19.70
C ASP A 51 1.67 -22.29 -19.05
N SER A 52 1.74 -22.28 -17.71
CA SER A 52 2.18 -23.41 -16.89
C SER A 52 1.34 -24.68 -17.10
N ASP A 53 0.09 -24.54 -17.56
CA ASP A 53 -0.85 -25.62 -17.85
C ASP A 53 -0.80 -26.06 -19.33
N GLY A 54 0.14 -25.53 -20.11
CA GLY A 54 0.32 -25.85 -21.52
C GLY A 54 -0.71 -25.22 -22.47
N LYS A 55 -1.59 -24.34 -21.97
CA LYS A 55 -2.61 -23.64 -22.77
C LYS A 55 -2.01 -22.43 -23.47
N GLN A 56 -2.51 -22.14 -24.67
CA GLN A 56 -2.10 -20.93 -25.38
C GLN A 56 -2.63 -19.70 -24.65
N LYS A 57 -1.73 -18.82 -24.22
CA LYS A 57 -2.13 -17.52 -23.67
C LYS A 57 -2.83 -16.70 -24.76
N ARG A 58 -3.87 -15.97 -24.36
CA ARG A 58 -4.60 -15.06 -25.26
C ARG A 58 -3.63 -14.03 -25.84
N ASN A 59 -3.66 -13.89 -27.17
CA ASN A 59 -2.82 -12.91 -27.86
C ASN A 59 -3.34 -11.50 -27.52
N LEU A 60 -2.52 -10.72 -26.81
CA LEU A 60 -2.82 -9.34 -26.41
C LEU A 60 -2.02 -8.39 -27.29
N SER A 61 -2.57 -7.20 -27.59
CA SER A 61 -1.79 -6.17 -28.27
C SER A 61 -0.58 -5.77 -27.40
N PRO A 62 0.54 -5.37 -28.01
CA PRO A 62 1.71 -4.88 -27.27
C PRO A 62 1.36 -3.78 -26.25
N GLU A 63 0.46 -2.86 -26.63
CA GLU A 63 -0.03 -1.78 -25.76
C GLU A 63 -0.77 -2.31 -24.52
N ALA A 64 -1.61 -3.34 -24.67
CA ALA A 64 -2.32 -3.95 -23.56
C ALA A 64 -1.37 -4.66 -22.58
N ILE A 65 -0.29 -5.27 -23.10
CA ILE A 65 0.74 -5.91 -22.28
C ILE A 65 1.55 -4.84 -21.52
N GLU A 66 1.92 -3.74 -22.18
CA GLU A 66 2.64 -2.63 -21.57
C GLU A 66 1.83 -1.98 -20.43
N LYS A 67 0.52 -1.76 -20.64
CA LYS A 67 -0.39 -1.29 -19.58
C LYS A 67 -0.43 -2.24 -18.38
N LYS A 68 -0.43 -3.56 -18.63
CA LYS A 68 -0.35 -4.56 -17.55
C LYS A 68 0.98 -4.51 -16.81
N ILE A 69 2.10 -4.39 -17.51
CA ILE A 69 3.44 -4.24 -16.91
C ILE A 69 3.47 -3.04 -15.97
N VAL A 70 2.97 -1.87 -16.41
CA VAL A 70 2.90 -0.66 -15.58
C VAL A 70 2.07 -0.92 -14.31
N SER A 71 0.89 -1.54 -14.46
CA SER A 71 0.04 -1.89 -13.31
C SER A 71 0.72 -2.88 -12.35
N THR A 72 1.39 -3.91 -12.87
CA THR A 72 2.09 -4.92 -12.05
C THR A 72 3.29 -4.33 -11.32
N ARG A 73 4.06 -3.43 -11.95
CA ARG A 73 5.13 -2.68 -11.28
C ARG A 73 4.60 -1.83 -10.12
N ALA A 74 3.50 -1.10 -10.33
CA ALA A 74 2.87 -0.33 -9.27
C ALA A 74 2.38 -1.20 -8.10
N LYS A 75 1.89 -2.43 -8.38
CA LYS A 75 1.52 -3.39 -7.33
C LYS A 75 2.73 -3.87 -6.52
N ILE A 76 3.85 -4.20 -7.18
CA ILE A 76 5.10 -4.60 -6.51
C ILE A 76 5.57 -3.49 -5.58
N GLU A 77 5.66 -2.26 -6.10
CA GLU A 77 6.11 -1.10 -5.34
C GLU A 77 5.19 -0.82 -4.12
N LYS A 78 3.87 -1.02 -4.29
CA LYS A 78 2.92 -0.95 -3.17
C LYS A 78 3.21 -2.02 -2.11
N PHE A 79 3.38 -3.28 -2.50
CA PHE A 79 3.64 -4.36 -1.53
C PHE A 79 4.98 -4.20 -0.82
N GLU A 80 6.02 -3.72 -1.51
CA GLU A 80 7.32 -3.42 -0.91
C GLU A 80 7.21 -2.29 0.12
N ARG A 81 6.47 -1.21 -0.19
CA ARG A 81 6.16 -0.15 0.78
C ARG A 81 5.36 -0.64 1.99
N ASP A 82 4.36 -1.48 1.77
CA ASP A 82 3.54 -2.06 2.83
C ASP A 82 4.39 -2.96 3.75
N MET A 83 5.32 -3.73 3.16
CA MET A 83 6.27 -4.57 3.89
C MET A 83 7.22 -3.73 4.75
N GLN A 84 7.82 -2.69 4.16
CA GLN A 84 8.71 -1.79 4.89
C GLN A 84 7.98 -1.10 6.05
N THR A 85 6.79 -0.56 5.78
CA THR A 85 5.98 0.11 6.81
C THR A 85 5.65 -0.83 7.97
N LYS A 86 5.36 -2.10 7.69
CA LYS A 86 5.11 -3.10 8.75
C LYS A 86 6.34 -3.37 9.59
N GLU A 87 7.50 -3.46 8.96
CA GLU A 87 8.77 -3.71 9.63
C GLU A 87 9.16 -2.53 10.52
N ASP A 88 9.07 -1.30 10.02
CA ASP A 88 9.37 -0.07 10.76
C ASP A 88 8.45 0.11 11.99
N LEU A 89 7.20 -0.37 11.90
CA LEU A 89 6.19 -0.22 12.93
C LEU A 89 6.01 -1.47 13.82
N LYS A 90 6.88 -2.48 13.70
CA LYS A 90 6.69 -3.76 14.42
C LYS A 90 6.66 -3.59 15.94
N GLU A 91 7.47 -2.67 16.48
CA GLU A 91 7.64 -2.40 17.91
C GLU A 91 6.98 -1.10 18.40
N ILE A 92 6.29 -0.36 17.52
CA ILE A 92 5.76 0.97 17.85
C ILE A 92 4.23 0.95 17.94
N ALA A 93 3.69 1.47 19.05
CA ALA A 93 2.25 1.66 19.25
C ALA A 93 1.84 3.10 18.90
N LEU A 94 1.22 3.28 17.72
CA LEU A 94 0.80 4.61 17.25
C LEU A 94 -0.51 5.11 17.89
N GLY A 95 -1.35 4.20 18.38
CA GLY A 95 -2.72 4.48 18.83
C GLY A 95 -2.79 5.52 19.94
N THR A 96 -2.05 5.32 21.03
CA THR A 96 -2.10 6.21 22.20
C THR A 96 -1.70 7.64 21.84
N SER A 97 -0.60 7.82 21.10
CA SER A 97 -0.19 9.17 20.63
C SER A 97 -1.25 9.82 19.76
N LYS A 98 -1.82 9.06 18.82
CA LYS A 98 -2.84 9.56 17.90
C LYS A 98 -4.13 10.00 18.60
N ILE A 99 -4.50 9.33 19.68
CA ILE A 99 -5.79 9.53 20.35
C ILE A 99 -5.73 10.57 21.47
N ASN A 100 -4.58 10.68 22.14
CA ASN A 100 -4.47 11.43 23.39
C ASN A 100 -3.44 12.56 23.36
N TYR A 101 -2.47 12.53 22.44
CA TYR A 101 -1.31 13.45 22.47
C TYR A 101 -1.13 14.28 21.19
N LEU A 102 -1.90 13.99 20.14
CA LEU A 102 -1.95 14.81 18.92
C LEU A 102 -3.26 15.56 18.91
N ASP A 103 -3.19 16.89 18.69
CA ASP A 103 -4.40 17.68 18.45
C ASP A 103 -5.04 17.22 17.12
N PRO A 104 -6.27 16.69 17.14
CA PRO A 104 -6.93 16.17 15.95
C PRO A 104 -7.11 17.23 14.86
N ARG A 105 -7.17 18.52 15.22
CA ARG A 105 -7.28 19.64 14.26
C ARG A 105 -6.08 19.74 13.34
N ILE A 106 -4.87 19.41 13.83
CA ILE A 106 -3.66 19.34 12.99
C ILE A 106 -3.87 18.32 11.86
N THR A 107 -4.41 17.15 12.21
CA THR A 107 -4.66 16.07 11.26
C THR A 107 -5.78 16.44 10.29
N VAL A 108 -6.88 17.01 10.77
CA VAL A 108 -8.01 17.44 9.92
C VAL A 108 -7.57 18.53 8.94
N ALA A 109 -6.86 19.56 9.40
CA ALA A 109 -6.36 20.62 8.55
C ALA A 109 -5.38 20.11 7.49
N TRP A 110 -4.51 19.14 7.84
CA TRP A 110 -3.65 18.47 6.85
C TRP A 110 -4.46 17.67 5.82
N CYS A 111 -5.49 16.94 6.24
CA CYS A 111 -6.37 16.18 5.34
C CYS A 111 -7.09 17.10 4.34
N LYS A 112 -7.65 18.22 4.82
CA LYS A 112 -8.30 19.21 3.96
C LYS A 112 -7.32 19.82 2.94
N ARG A 113 -6.11 20.19 3.37
CA ARG A 113 -5.08 20.77 2.48
C ARG A 113 -4.59 19.84 1.38
N ASN A 114 -4.58 18.53 1.63
CA ASN A 114 -4.01 17.54 0.70
C ASN A 114 -5.09 16.65 0.07
N GLU A 115 -6.37 17.03 0.20
CA GLU A 115 -7.52 16.30 -0.34
C GLU A 115 -7.53 14.81 0.06
N VAL A 116 -7.09 14.52 1.30
CA VAL A 116 -7.08 13.16 1.85
C VAL A 116 -8.39 12.91 2.60
N PRO A 117 -9.17 11.86 2.23
CA PRO A 117 -10.38 11.51 2.97
C PRO A 117 -10.07 11.21 4.44
N ILE A 118 -10.76 11.89 5.36
CA ILE A 118 -10.48 11.80 6.80
C ILE A 118 -10.73 10.39 7.33
N GLU A 119 -11.60 9.62 6.70
CA GLU A 119 -11.93 8.23 7.01
C GLU A 119 -10.74 7.27 6.81
N LYS A 120 -9.76 7.65 5.97
CA LYS A 120 -8.50 6.91 5.84
C LYS A 120 -7.59 7.09 7.04
N ILE A 121 -7.76 8.19 7.78
CA ILE A 121 -6.96 8.50 8.97
C ILE A 121 -7.72 8.13 10.24
N PHE A 122 -8.95 8.57 10.42
CA PHE A 122 -9.77 8.29 11.58
C PHE A 122 -10.86 7.27 11.24
N ASN A 123 -10.92 6.19 12.03
CA ASN A 123 -12.04 5.24 11.94
C ASN A 123 -13.33 5.86 12.52
N LYS A 124 -14.47 5.19 12.35
CA LYS A 124 -15.79 5.69 12.81
C LYS A 124 -15.80 6.15 14.28
N SER A 125 -15.12 5.41 15.16
CA SER A 125 -15.05 5.76 16.59
C SER A 125 -14.25 7.04 16.83
N LEU A 126 -13.12 7.21 16.15
CA LEU A 126 -12.31 8.44 16.26
C LEU A 126 -13.00 9.64 15.61
N LEU A 127 -13.73 9.45 14.51
CA LEU A 127 -14.55 10.51 13.92
C LEU A 127 -15.62 11.00 14.90
N ALA A 128 -16.32 10.09 15.58
CA ALA A 128 -17.30 10.43 16.60
C ALA A 128 -16.66 11.13 17.82
N LYS A 129 -15.44 10.72 18.23
CA LYS A 129 -14.71 11.34 19.33
C LYS A 129 -14.24 12.77 19.00
N PHE A 130 -13.81 13.00 17.76
CA PHE A 130 -13.19 14.25 17.33
C PHE A 130 -14.10 15.12 16.46
N THR A 131 -15.43 14.97 16.57
CA THR A 131 -16.40 15.78 15.81
C THR A 131 -16.15 17.27 15.95
N TRP A 132 -15.80 17.73 17.15
CA TRP A 132 -15.47 19.13 17.45
C TRP A 132 -14.27 19.68 16.65
N ALA A 133 -13.41 18.81 16.10
CA ALA A 133 -12.23 19.21 15.34
C ALA A 133 -12.46 19.23 13.81
N MET A 134 -13.61 18.73 13.33
CA MET A 134 -13.86 18.52 11.90
C MET A 134 -14.04 19.82 11.11
N ASP A 135 -14.53 20.87 11.76
CA ASP A 135 -14.80 22.16 11.12
C ASP A 135 -13.57 23.08 11.03
N VAL A 136 -12.40 22.61 11.46
CA VAL A 136 -11.20 23.46 11.49
C VAL A 136 -10.77 23.92 10.09
N ASP A 137 -10.32 25.17 9.99
CA ASP A 137 -9.79 25.74 8.75
C ASP A 137 -8.54 24.97 8.25
N PRO A 138 -8.37 24.74 6.93
CA PRO A 138 -7.19 24.10 6.37
C PRO A 138 -5.86 24.77 6.76
N SER A 139 -5.84 26.08 7.04
CA SER A 139 -4.66 26.86 7.43
C SER A 139 -4.33 26.78 8.92
N PHE A 140 -5.06 25.98 9.71
CA PHE A 140 -4.84 25.86 11.15
C PHE A 140 -3.40 25.49 11.50
N ARG A 141 -2.88 26.18 12.53
CA ARG A 141 -1.58 25.96 13.16
C ARG A 141 -1.79 25.85 14.66
N PHE A 142 -1.18 24.83 15.26
CA PHE A 142 -1.19 24.58 16.70
C PHE A 142 -0.18 25.48 17.42
#